data_AF-A0A1G3CH95-F1
#
_entry.id   AF-A0A1G3CH95-F1
#
_cell.length_a   1.000
_cell.length_b   1.000
_cell.length_c   1.000
_cell.angle_alpha   90.00
_cell.angle_beta   90.00
_cell.angle_gamma   90.00
#
_symmetry.space_group_name_H-M   'P 1'
#
loop_
_entity.id
_entity.type
_entity.pdbx_description
1 polymer ?
#
loop_
_entity_poly.entity_id
_entity_poly.type
_entity_poly.pdbx_seq_one_letter_code
_entity_poly.pdbx_strand_id
1 'polypeptide(L)'
;CSSLAVTNKLENSLTMGIGVTLVTAGSICLVYPFKRLISTAGTHHKISLLMIIVSVFVAIFGFFAQAFVPEITANIKAYIDLITTNCIVLAVISEGLTVDFWEAQRKIFKACLGYSLALVLLAFLREPLGFGTILGFPVLSETFPRVVLMVTPVGGFFALAAFRLLLRPFFIKTGIVCPEASACECASATNGGDPLPEARPKVGISRTSLIVLGLGVCLFISMIIHIKTIPTINQYYIILLPVLLNALFFDGIVLSKLLGLCPLINKSRQIDAAWKMGVAVIIVTTLSTALNWIVYNHVLVKCSDFLSKYSSLPIRLENIFYLTVFIVTIAVFVQVLSVLLRKFAKNVYEQMGQFLELITVNCIVLASATFTIPTGAKFLVTTTTAFGYGLHWMMVVVWLALLRRQRLFVPTTAWDEDTVAILILGIMAAIFTGIGMIHIF
;
A
#
# COMPACT_ATOMS: atom_id res chain seq x y z
N CYS A 1 -2.19 4.77 4.18
CA CYS A 1 -2.25 3.32 4.44
C CYS A 1 -2.37 3.07 5.93
N SER A 2 -1.31 3.30 6.71
CA SER A 2 -1.29 3.13 8.17
C SER A 2 -2.41 3.88 8.90
N SER A 3 -2.73 5.10 8.46
CA SER A 3 -3.81 5.91 9.03
C SER A 3 -5.21 5.31 8.89
N LEU A 4 -5.44 4.50 7.87
CA LEU A 4 -6.72 3.84 7.66
C LEU A 4 -6.77 2.52 8.44
N ALA A 5 -5.63 1.81 8.53
CA ALA A 5 -5.57 0.47 9.09
C ALA A 5 -5.59 0.46 10.63
N VAL A 6 -4.94 1.43 11.27
CA VAL A 6 -4.68 1.39 12.73
C VAL A 6 -5.72 2.19 13.52
N THR A 7 -6.57 2.98 12.86
CA THR A 7 -7.57 3.86 13.49
C THR A 7 -8.85 3.15 13.93
N ASN A 8 -8.83 1.83 14.05
CA ASN A 8 -9.98 1.06 14.58
C ASN A 8 -10.12 1.28 16.09
N LYS A 9 -8.99 1.40 16.81
CA LYS A 9 -8.92 1.69 18.25
C LYS A 9 -7.95 2.85 18.50
N LEU A 10 -8.25 3.68 19.50
CA LEU A 10 -7.45 4.82 19.89
C LEU A 10 -6.09 4.39 20.45
N GLU A 11 -6.07 3.31 21.25
CA GLU A 11 -4.84 2.73 21.80
C GLU A 11 -3.85 2.36 20.70
N ASN A 12 -4.31 1.62 19.69
CA ASN A 12 -3.50 1.23 18.54
C ASN A 12 -2.93 2.46 17.80
N SER A 13 -3.76 3.50 17.65
CA SER A 13 -3.39 4.74 16.97
C SER A 13 -2.32 5.51 17.72
N LEU A 14 -2.41 5.53 19.06
CA LEU A 14 -1.43 6.16 19.93
C LEU A 14 -0.09 5.41 19.87
N THR A 15 -0.11 4.07 19.99
CA THR A 15 1.10 3.24 19.86
C THR A 15 1.80 3.45 18.52
N MET A 16 1.03 3.53 17.43
CA MET A 16 1.58 3.78 16.09
C MET A 16 2.13 5.20 15.94
N GLY A 17 1.47 6.21 16.49
CA GLY A 17 1.96 7.60 16.47
C GLY A 17 3.28 7.76 17.23
N ILE A 18 3.37 7.17 18.41
CA ILE A 18 4.60 7.14 19.22
C ILE A 18 5.69 6.38 18.47
N GLY A 19 5.38 5.21 17.93
CA GLY A 19 6.33 4.39 17.17
C GLY A 19 6.90 5.12 15.96
N VAL A 20 6.04 5.75 15.14
CA VAL A 20 6.49 6.55 13.99
C VAL A 20 7.38 7.71 14.43
N THR A 21 7.03 8.41 15.51
CA THR A 21 7.84 9.53 16.02
C THR A 21 9.22 9.08 16.48
N LEU A 22 9.28 8.04 17.32
CA LEU A 22 10.53 7.50 17.86
C LEU A 22 11.42 6.91 16.77
N VAL A 23 10.84 6.10 15.87
CA VAL A 23 11.58 5.50 14.75
C VAL A 23 12.14 6.57 13.83
N THR A 24 11.35 7.60 13.49
CA THR A 24 11.81 8.66 12.57
C THR A 24 12.89 9.53 13.19
N ALA A 25 12.71 9.94 14.44
CA ALA A 25 13.69 10.75 15.18
C ALA A 25 14.98 9.97 15.48
N GLY A 26 14.89 8.67 15.78
CA GLY A 26 16.05 7.80 15.95
C GLY A 26 16.78 7.53 14.64
N SER A 27 16.04 7.28 13.57
CA SER A 27 16.62 6.98 12.25
C SER A 27 17.44 8.15 11.70
N ILE A 28 16.95 9.40 11.80
CA ILE A 28 17.72 10.55 11.29
C ILE A 28 19.06 10.73 12.03
N CYS A 29 19.15 10.40 13.32
CA CYS A 29 20.42 10.47 14.07
C CYS A 29 21.50 9.59 13.45
N LEU A 30 21.12 8.40 12.97
CA LEU A 30 22.05 7.48 12.31
C LEU A 30 22.28 7.87 10.85
N VAL A 31 21.25 8.33 10.14
CA VAL A 31 21.33 8.68 8.71
C VAL A 31 22.14 9.97 8.47
N TYR A 32 22.08 10.95 9.39
CA TYR A 32 22.71 12.26 9.24
C TYR A 32 24.23 12.23 8.98
N PRO A 33 25.06 11.46 9.71
CA PRO A 33 26.49 11.36 9.39
C PRO A 33 26.76 10.80 7.98
N PHE A 34 25.88 9.94 7.47
CA PHE A 34 25.97 9.40 6.11
C PHE A 34 25.34 10.30 5.05
N LYS A 35 24.84 11.51 5.39
CA LYS A 35 24.19 12.45 4.47
C LYS A 35 25.00 12.68 3.18
N ARG A 36 26.32 12.83 3.29
CA ARG A 36 27.19 13.06 2.12
C ARG A 36 27.24 11.84 1.19
N LEU A 37 27.33 10.63 1.75
CA LEU A 37 27.30 9.39 0.97
C LEU A 37 25.94 9.19 0.28
N ILE A 38 24.86 9.41 1.03
CA ILE A 38 23.48 9.22 0.56
C ILE A 38 23.12 10.21 -0.54
N SER A 39 23.50 11.47 -0.38
CA SER A 39 23.24 12.50 -1.41
C SER A 39 24.06 12.27 -2.68
N THR A 40 25.20 11.58 -2.59
CA THR A 40 26.07 11.27 -3.74
C THR A 40 25.58 10.06 -4.53
N ALA A 41 24.84 9.13 -3.90
CA ALA A 41 24.38 7.88 -4.50
C ALA A 41 23.28 8.03 -5.59
N GLY A 42 22.83 9.25 -5.87
CA GLY A 42 21.73 9.55 -6.80
C GLY A 42 20.35 9.26 -6.20
N THR A 43 19.30 9.78 -6.84
CA THR A 43 17.91 9.65 -6.35
C THR A 43 17.50 8.19 -6.18
N HIS A 44 17.87 7.34 -7.16
CA HIS A 44 17.44 5.94 -7.26
C HIS A 44 17.86 5.02 -6.10
N HIS A 45 19.01 5.28 -5.50
CA HIS A 45 19.59 4.43 -4.46
C HIS A 45 19.28 4.94 -3.05
N LYS A 46 18.95 6.23 -2.93
CA LYS A 46 18.68 6.90 -1.65
C LYS A 46 17.54 6.22 -0.89
N ILE A 47 16.45 5.91 -1.58
CA ILE A 47 15.24 5.38 -0.95
C ILE A 47 15.47 3.98 -0.37
N SER A 48 16.15 3.11 -1.14
CA SER A 48 16.48 1.74 -0.72
C SER A 48 17.36 1.73 0.53
N LEU A 49 18.43 2.52 0.54
CA LEU A 49 19.32 2.61 1.71
C LEU A 49 18.57 3.12 2.96
N LEU A 50 17.71 4.12 2.77
CA LEU A 50 16.91 4.67 3.87
C LEU A 50 15.98 3.61 4.47
N MET A 51 15.32 2.81 3.64
CA MET A 51 14.46 1.73 4.11
C MET A 51 15.20 0.71 4.97
N ILE A 52 16.41 0.33 4.56
CA ILE A 52 17.23 -0.62 5.32
C ILE A 52 17.54 -0.05 6.71
N ILE A 53 17.99 1.21 6.79
CA ILE A 53 18.32 1.85 8.07
C ILE A 53 17.08 1.98 8.97
N VAL A 54 15.95 2.42 8.41
CA VAL A 54 14.69 2.54 9.16
C VAL A 54 14.21 1.17 9.66
N SER A 55 14.43 0.10 8.90
CA SER A 55 14.02 -1.26 9.32
C SER A 55 14.68 -1.73 10.61
N VAL A 56 15.93 -1.33 10.85
CA VAL A 56 16.65 -1.65 12.09
C VAL A 56 15.97 -0.98 13.28
N PHE A 57 15.62 0.30 13.16
CA PHE A 57 14.93 1.03 14.22
C PHE A 57 13.50 0.54 14.45
N VAL A 58 12.79 0.14 13.39
CA VAL A 58 11.46 -0.46 13.52
C VAL A 58 11.53 -1.79 14.27
N ALA A 59 12.54 -2.62 14.00
CA ALA A 59 12.75 -3.86 14.75
C ALA A 59 12.99 -3.58 16.24
N ILE A 60 13.86 -2.60 16.57
CA ILE A 60 14.10 -2.18 17.96
C ILE A 60 12.81 -1.70 18.63
N PHE A 61 12.04 -0.86 17.96
CA PHE A 61 10.74 -0.40 18.47
C PHE A 61 9.75 -1.56 18.65
N GLY A 62 9.75 -2.53 17.73
CA GLY A 62 8.93 -3.74 17.84
C GLY A 62 9.20 -4.53 19.12
N PHE A 63 10.46 -4.68 19.52
CA PHE A 63 10.81 -5.32 20.79
C PHE A 63 10.39 -4.50 21.99
N PHE A 64 10.60 -3.19 21.94
CA PHE A 64 10.16 -2.29 23.00
C PHE A 64 8.64 -2.38 23.17
N ALA A 65 7.88 -2.31 22.07
CA ALA A 65 6.43 -2.44 22.11
C ALA A 65 5.97 -3.80 22.67
N GLN A 66 6.63 -4.90 22.31
CA GLN A 66 6.35 -6.23 22.86
C GLN A 66 6.63 -6.33 24.36
N ALA A 67 7.67 -5.65 24.86
CA ALA A 67 8.04 -5.66 26.26
C ALA A 67 7.09 -4.82 27.14
N PHE A 68 6.67 -3.65 26.66
CA PHE A 68 5.80 -2.75 27.44
C PHE A 68 4.31 -3.03 27.25
N VAL A 69 3.89 -3.44 26.05
CA VAL A 69 2.48 -3.53 25.67
C VAL A 69 2.24 -4.77 24.77
N PRO A 70 2.35 -6.00 25.33
CA PRO A 70 2.31 -7.23 24.55
C PRO A 70 0.96 -7.46 23.87
N GLU A 71 -0.16 -7.15 24.53
CA GLU A 71 -1.51 -7.36 23.98
C GLU A 71 -1.77 -6.49 22.75
N ILE A 72 -1.43 -5.20 22.81
CA ILE A 72 -1.59 -4.28 21.68
C ILE A 72 -0.66 -4.71 20.56
N THR A 73 0.60 -5.01 20.88
CA THR A 73 1.60 -5.39 19.89
C THR A 73 1.22 -6.67 19.14
N ALA A 74 0.62 -7.66 19.81
CA ALA A 74 0.13 -8.87 19.15
C ALA A 74 -0.91 -8.56 18.06
N ASN A 75 -1.81 -7.60 18.32
CA ASN A 75 -2.87 -7.21 17.39
C ASN A 75 -2.38 -6.38 16.19
N ILE A 76 -1.34 -5.56 16.37
CA ILE A 76 -0.83 -4.66 15.33
C ILE A 76 0.60 -4.98 14.85
N LYS A 77 1.16 -6.15 15.18
CA LYS A 77 2.53 -6.54 14.82
C LYS A 77 2.80 -6.35 13.32
N ALA A 78 1.86 -6.84 12.51
CA ALA A 78 1.83 -6.66 11.06
C ALA A 78 1.96 -5.20 10.61
N TYR A 79 1.35 -4.26 11.34
CA TYR A 79 1.34 -2.84 11.01
C TYR A 79 2.55 -2.08 11.58
N ILE A 80 3.12 -2.54 12.69
CA ILE A 80 4.39 -2.04 13.23
C ILE A 80 5.51 -2.29 12.22
N ASP A 81 5.57 -3.50 11.68
CA ASP A 81 6.49 -3.88 10.59
C ASP A 81 6.39 -2.91 9.39
N LEU A 82 5.18 -2.47 9.08
CA LEU A 82 4.89 -1.54 8.01
C LEU A 82 5.29 -0.08 8.28
N ILE A 83 5.73 0.27 9.50
CA ILE A 83 6.34 1.58 9.77
C ILE A 83 7.52 1.84 8.83
N THR A 84 8.25 0.78 8.45
CA THR A 84 9.39 0.85 7.52
C THR A 84 9.04 1.42 6.15
N THR A 85 7.85 1.11 5.64
CA THR A 85 7.37 1.57 4.32
C THR A 85 6.35 2.69 4.47
N ASN A 86 6.27 3.31 5.64
CA ASN A 86 5.34 4.42 5.85
C ASN A 86 5.81 5.64 5.04
N CYS A 87 4.94 6.09 4.15
CA CYS A 87 5.17 7.22 3.24
C CYS A 87 5.62 8.49 4.01
N ILE A 88 5.17 8.72 5.25
CA ILE A 88 5.60 9.88 6.06
C ILE A 88 7.04 9.75 6.60
N VAL A 89 7.45 8.56 7.05
CA VAL A 89 8.78 8.33 7.63
C VAL A 89 9.86 8.60 6.58
N LEU A 90 9.65 8.05 5.38
CA LEU A 90 10.57 8.21 4.26
C LEU A 90 10.63 9.66 3.77
N ALA A 91 9.47 10.31 3.61
CA ALA A 91 9.41 11.68 3.12
C ALA A 91 10.14 12.65 4.06
N VAL A 92 9.86 12.55 5.36
CA VAL A 92 10.40 13.48 6.36
C VAL A 92 11.90 13.24 6.57
N ILE A 93 12.39 12.00 6.56
CA ILE A 93 13.85 11.76 6.63
C ILE A 93 14.54 12.24 5.35
N SER A 94 13.93 11.98 4.18
CA SER A 94 14.47 12.42 2.89
C SER A 94 14.63 13.94 2.81
N GLU A 95 13.68 14.69 3.36
CA GLU A 95 13.69 16.15 3.47
C GLU A 95 14.57 16.64 4.63
N GLY A 96 14.62 15.93 5.75
CA GLY A 96 15.52 16.23 6.86
C GLY A 96 16.99 16.18 6.46
N LEU A 97 17.33 15.38 5.45
CA LEU A 97 18.68 15.34 4.88
C LEU A 97 19.07 16.63 4.12
N THR A 98 18.14 17.51 3.75
CA THR A 98 18.49 18.76 3.05
C THR A 98 18.79 19.92 3.99
N VAL A 99 18.44 19.81 5.28
CA VAL A 99 18.63 20.86 6.29
C VAL A 99 19.67 20.46 7.34
N ASP A 100 19.94 21.35 8.30
CA ASP A 100 20.81 21.08 9.45
C ASP A 100 20.15 20.15 10.46
N PHE A 101 20.96 19.40 11.21
CA PHE A 101 20.49 18.33 12.10
C PHE A 101 19.36 18.75 13.06
N TRP A 102 19.53 19.88 13.77
CA TRP A 102 18.55 20.31 14.76
C TRP A 102 17.26 20.83 14.14
N GLU A 103 17.38 21.46 12.96
CA GLU A 103 16.21 21.88 12.19
C GLU A 103 15.48 20.67 11.60
N ALA A 104 16.21 19.67 11.12
CA ALA A 104 15.66 18.39 10.67
C ALA A 104 14.85 17.72 11.78
N GLN A 105 15.40 17.63 13.00
CA GLN A 105 14.70 17.06 14.15
C GLN A 105 13.41 17.83 14.47
N ARG A 106 13.45 19.16 14.55
CA ARG A 106 12.24 19.97 14.80
C ARG A 106 11.18 19.76 13.72
N LYS A 107 11.58 19.65 12.45
CA LYS A 107 10.68 19.38 11.33
C LYS A 107 10.07 17.98 11.41
N ILE A 108 10.87 16.98 11.79
CA ILE A 108 10.41 15.62 12.04
C ILE A 108 9.35 15.59 13.13
N PHE A 109 9.64 16.19 14.29
CA PHE A 109 8.67 16.23 15.39
C PHE A 109 7.36 16.90 14.99
N LYS A 110 7.40 18.03 14.28
CA LYS A 110 6.18 18.71 13.81
C LYS A 110 5.36 17.83 12.85
N ALA A 111 6.01 17.19 11.89
CA ALA A 111 5.33 16.32 10.92
C ALA A 111 4.73 15.07 11.58
N CYS A 112 5.51 14.40 12.45
CA CYS A 112 5.05 13.21 13.18
C CYS A 112 3.95 13.53 14.21
N LEU A 113 4.00 14.70 14.85
CA LEU A 113 2.95 15.17 15.75
C LEU A 113 1.64 15.42 14.97
N GLY A 114 1.73 16.06 13.80
CA GLY A 114 0.56 16.27 12.94
C GLY A 114 -0.07 14.95 12.47
N TYR A 115 0.76 13.98 12.09
CA TYR A 115 0.31 12.63 11.77
C TYR A 115 -0.36 11.93 12.97
N SER A 116 0.26 11.98 14.15
CA SER A 116 -0.26 11.36 15.36
C SER A 116 -1.60 11.98 15.78
N LEU A 117 -1.72 13.32 15.70
CA LEU A 117 -2.97 14.02 15.95
C LEU A 117 -4.06 13.60 14.96
N ALA A 118 -3.73 13.48 13.67
CA ALA A 118 -4.69 13.00 12.66
C ALA A 118 -5.16 11.56 12.95
N LEU A 119 -4.26 10.67 13.42
CA LEU A 119 -4.64 9.31 13.81
C LEU A 119 -5.60 9.31 15.02
N VAL A 120 -5.26 10.09 16.05
CA VAL A 120 -6.08 10.22 17.26
C VAL A 120 -7.47 10.74 16.92
N LEU A 121 -7.57 11.78 16.09
CA LEU A 121 -8.87 12.32 15.66
C LEU A 121 -9.68 11.32 14.84
N LEU A 122 -9.05 10.60 13.91
CA LEU A 122 -9.73 9.58 13.11
C LEU A 122 -10.20 8.40 13.97
N ALA A 123 -9.36 7.94 14.92
CA ALA A 123 -9.74 6.87 15.83
C ALA A 123 -10.84 7.31 16.80
N PHE A 124 -10.82 8.56 17.26
CA PHE A 124 -11.89 9.14 18.07
C PHE A 124 -13.23 9.18 17.33
N LEU A 125 -13.24 9.37 16.00
CA LEU A 125 -14.46 9.28 15.20
C LEU A 125 -14.92 7.82 14.99
N ARG A 126 -14.00 6.85 15.00
CA ARG A 126 -14.27 5.45 14.65
C ARG A 126 -14.59 4.55 15.83
N GLU A 127 -13.85 4.66 16.93
CA GLU A 127 -13.96 3.76 18.08
C GLU A 127 -15.33 3.84 18.78
N PRO A 128 -15.91 5.02 19.06
CA PRO A 128 -17.23 5.11 19.70
C PRO A 128 -18.33 4.50 18.83
N LEU A 129 -18.28 4.72 17.51
CA LEU A 129 -19.29 4.21 16.57
C LEU A 129 -19.14 2.70 16.31
N GLY A 130 -17.92 2.18 16.36
CA GLY A 130 -17.62 0.78 16.12
C GLY A 130 -17.77 -0.12 17.35
N PHE A 131 -17.13 0.25 18.45
CA PHE A 131 -17.04 -0.56 19.67
C PHE A 131 -17.92 -0.05 20.83
N GLY A 132 -18.39 1.20 20.77
CA GLY A 132 -19.14 1.83 21.88
C GLY A 132 -18.24 2.31 23.03
N THR A 133 -16.91 2.22 22.85
CA THR A 133 -15.91 2.53 23.88
C THR A 133 -14.98 3.66 23.45
N ILE A 134 -14.34 4.29 24.42
CA ILE A 134 -13.19 5.17 24.23
C ILE A 134 -12.12 4.71 25.22
N LEU A 135 -10.96 4.22 24.75
CA LEU A 135 -9.87 3.72 25.61
C LEU A 135 -10.38 2.68 26.63
N GLY A 136 -11.28 1.79 26.18
CA GLY A 136 -11.89 0.78 27.04
C GLY A 136 -13.02 1.27 27.95
N PHE A 137 -13.25 2.59 28.07
CA PHE A 137 -14.38 3.12 28.82
C PHE A 137 -15.66 3.09 27.96
N PRO A 138 -16.77 2.48 28.41
CA PRO A 138 -18.02 2.47 27.68
C PRO A 138 -18.65 3.87 27.73
N VAL A 139 -18.86 4.48 26.55
CA VAL A 139 -19.46 5.83 26.43
C VAL A 139 -20.88 5.75 25.89
N LEU A 140 -21.15 4.78 25.01
CA LEU A 140 -22.51 4.55 24.49
C LEU A 140 -23.24 3.51 25.35
N SER A 141 -24.54 3.74 25.57
CA SER A 141 -25.43 2.79 26.23
C SER A 141 -25.48 1.47 25.46
N GLU A 142 -25.64 0.34 26.17
CA GLU A 142 -25.69 -1.01 25.57
C GLU A 142 -26.82 -1.20 24.55
N THR A 143 -27.80 -0.29 24.53
CA THR A 143 -28.93 -0.31 23.59
C THR A 143 -28.58 0.23 22.20
N PHE A 144 -27.44 0.91 22.01
CA PHE A 144 -27.09 1.47 20.70
C PHE A 144 -26.54 0.37 19.76
N PRO A 145 -27.08 0.22 18.53
CA PRO A 145 -26.58 -0.79 17.60
C PRO A 145 -25.15 -0.45 17.17
N ARG A 146 -24.22 -1.36 17.44
CA ARG A 146 -22.80 -1.20 17.09
C ARG A 146 -22.65 -1.24 15.58
N VAL A 147 -22.07 -0.18 14.99
CA VAL A 147 -21.87 -0.09 13.55
C VAL A 147 -20.59 -0.86 13.19
N VAL A 148 -20.73 -2.16 12.97
CA VAL A 148 -19.59 -3.06 12.62
C VAL A 148 -18.81 -2.54 11.40
N LEU A 149 -19.49 -1.88 10.46
CA LEU A 149 -18.88 -1.24 9.30
C LEU A 149 -17.78 -0.23 9.67
N MET A 150 -17.87 0.43 10.83
CA MET A 150 -16.89 1.44 11.24
C MET A 150 -15.58 0.82 11.72
N VAL A 151 -15.64 -0.43 12.20
CA VAL A 151 -14.47 -1.23 12.63
C VAL A 151 -13.73 -1.81 11.42
N THR A 152 -14.44 -2.13 10.34
CA THR A 152 -13.83 -2.70 9.13
C THR A 152 -13.07 -1.64 8.32
N PRO A 153 -12.22 -2.06 7.36
CA PRO A 153 -11.52 -1.18 6.43
C PRO A 153 -12.40 -0.13 5.74
N VAL A 154 -13.65 -0.51 5.49
CA VAL A 154 -14.69 0.30 4.87
C VAL A 154 -14.92 1.59 5.68
N GLY A 155 -15.08 1.45 7.00
CA GLY A 155 -15.21 2.57 7.93
C GLY A 155 -14.02 3.53 7.89
N GLY A 156 -12.81 2.99 7.70
CA GLY A 156 -11.60 3.81 7.55
C GLY A 156 -11.69 4.77 6.34
N PHE A 157 -12.09 4.27 5.18
CA PHE A 157 -12.24 5.11 3.97
C PHE A 157 -13.32 6.17 4.14
N PHE A 158 -14.49 5.80 4.68
CA PHE A 158 -15.57 6.76 4.92
C PHE A 158 -15.18 7.81 5.97
N ALA A 159 -14.54 7.39 7.08
CA ALA A 159 -14.06 8.30 8.11
C ALA A 159 -13.02 9.29 7.56
N LEU A 160 -12.06 8.82 6.75
CA LEU A 160 -11.05 9.69 6.15
C LEU A 160 -11.67 10.66 5.13
N ALA A 161 -12.61 10.21 4.31
CA ALA A 161 -13.33 11.06 3.37
C ALA A 161 -14.15 12.15 4.11
N ALA A 162 -14.88 11.77 5.15
CA ALA A 162 -15.63 12.69 5.99
C ALA A 162 -14.72 13.69 6.72
N PHE A 163 -13.60 13.22 7.26
CA PHE A 163 -12.61 14.06 7.92
C PHE A 163 -12.01 15.11 6.96
N ARG A 164 -11.64 14.72 5.74
CA ARG A 164 -11.16 15.67 4.72
C ARG A 164 -12.24 16.68 4.32
N LEU A 165 -13.48 16.22 4.15
CA LEU A 165 -14.62 17.08 3.81
C LEU A 165 -14.88 18.14 4.89
N LEU A 166 -14.89 17.74 6.16
CA LEU A 166 -15.16 18.63 7.30
C LEU A 166 -14.04 19.64 7.54
N LEU A 167 -12.78 19.26 7.34
CA LEU A 167 -11.66 20.17 7.55
C LEU A 167 -11.36 21.08 6.36
N ARG A 168 -11.80 20.73 5.15
CA ARG A 168 -11.60 21.57 3.96
C ARG A 168 -12.05 23.03 4.11
N PRO A 169 -13.27 23.36 4.58
CA PRO A 169 -13.67 24.75 4.77
C PRO A 169 -12.78 25.49 5.77
N PHE A 170 -12.29 24.79 6.80
CA PHE A 170 -11.36 25.36 7.78
C PHE A 170 -9.99 25.64 7.15
N PHE A 171 -9.47 24.72 6.33
CA PHE A 171 -8.18 24.89 5.63
C PHE A 171 -8.19 25.98 4.55
N ILE A 172 -9.31 26.13 3.82
CA ILE A 172 -9.49 27.23 2.87
C ILE A 172 -9.49 28.57 3.61
N LYS A 173 -10.21 28.66 4.74
CA LYS A 173 -10.30 29.90 5.53
C LYS A 173 -8.97 30.29 6.20
N THR A 174 -8.11 29.31 6.49
CA THR A 174 -6.78 29.53 7.08
C THR A 174 -5.69 29.74 6.03
N GLY A 175 -6.00 29.64 4.73
CA GLY A 175 -5.04 29.87 3.64
C GLY A 175 -3.97 28.77 3.49
N ILE A 176 -4.12 27.63 4.18
CA ILE A 176 -3.17 26.51 4.13
C ILE A 176 -3.37 25.67 2.86
N VAL A 177 -4.61 25.63 2.34
CA VAL A 177 -4.98 24.94 1.11
C VAL A 177 -5.58 25.96 0.16
N CYS A 178 -4.91 26.17 -0.97
CA CYS A 178 -5.47 26.97 -2.05
C CYS A 178 -6.67 26.22 -2.65
N PRO A 179 -7.81 26.88 -2.92
CA PRO A 179 -8.85 26.27 -3.73
C PRO A 179 -8.23 25.83 -5.06
N GLU A 180 -8.47 24.58 -5.48
CA GLU A 180 -8.12 24.14 -6.83
C GLU A 180 -8.72 25.14 -7.80
N ALA A 181 -7.86 25.91 -8.47
CA ALA A 181 -8.29 26.82 -9.51
C ALA A 181 -9.09 25.98 -10.50
N SER A 182 -10.33 26.35 -10.72
CA SER A 182 -11.12 25.86 -11.85
C SER A 182 -10.20 25.84 -13.06
N ALA A 183 -10.11 24.71 -13.75
CA ALA A 183 -9.46 24.59 -15.05
C ALA A 183 -10.20 25.45 -16.08
N CYS A 184 -10.08 26.77 -15.95
CA CYS A 184 -10.75 27.79 -16.73
C CYS A 184 -9.84 29.03 -16.75
N GLU A 185 -8.65 28.88 -17.34
CA GLU A 185 -7.85 29.97 -17.92
C GLU A 185 -6.62 29.37 -18.62
N CYS A 186 -6.84 28.85 -19.82
CA CYS A 186 -5.85 28.73 -20.90
C CYS A 186 -6.61 28.50 -22.21
N ALA A 187 -7.51 29.44 -22.53
CA ALA A 187 -8.12 29.56 -23.85
C ALA A 187 -8.43 31.03 -24.13
N SER A 188 -7.42 31.90 -24.11
CA SER A 188 -7.49 33.18 -24.81
C SER A 188 -6.09 33.80 -25.00
N ALA A 189 -5.77 34.07 -26.27
CA ALA A 189 -4.63 34.80 -26.82
C ALA A 189 -3.28 34.06 -26.76
N THR A 190 -2.81 33.45 -27.86
CA THR A 190 -2.31 34.18 -29.04
C THR A 190 -2.65 33.52 -30.40
N ASN A 191 -2.77 34.38 -31.41
CA ASN A 191 -3.24 34.17 -32.77
C ASN A 191 -2.47 33.13 -33.61
N GLY A 192 -3.20 32.40 -34.46
CA GLY A 192 -2.64 31.81 -35.69
C GLY A 192 -3.36 30.58 -36.25
N GLY A 193 -4.46 30.79 -36.98
CA GLY A 193 -5.01 29.85 -37.96
C GLY A 193 -5.97 28.80 -37.42
N ASP A 194 -7.26 28.95 -37.75
CA ASP A 194 -8.28 27.92 -37.55
C ASP A 194 -7.95 26.63 -38.32
N PRO A 195 -8.16 25.46 -37.70
CA PRO A 195 -8.66 24.31 -38.43
C PRO A 195 -10.11 24.03 -38.01
N LEU A 196 -10.94 23.81 -39.03
CA LEU A 196 -12.33 23.33 -38.96
C LEU A 196 -12.54 22.19 -37.95
N PRO A 197 -13.77 22.03 -37.42
CA PRO A 197 -14.07 21.03 -36.40
C PRO A 197 -13.94 19.61 -36.97
N GLU A 198 -12.91 18.87 -36.54
CA GLU A 198 -12.81 17.43 -36.83
C GLU A 198 -13.89 16.67 -36.06
N ALA A 199 -14.61 15.82 -36.79
CA ALA A 199 -15.69 15.00 -36.29
C ALA A 199 -15.20 14.00 -35.21
N ARG A 200 -16.00 13.85 -34.15
CA ARG A 200 -15.81 12.86 -33.08
C ARG A 200 -15.48 11.47 -33.67
N PRO A 201 -14.37 10.82 -33.30
CA PRO A 201 -14.24 9.40 -33.56
C PRO A 201 -15.26 8.69 -32.66
N LYS A 202 -16.25 8.04 -33.30
CA LYS A 202 -17.12 7.08 -32.62
C LYS A 202 -16.21 6.07 -31.93
N VAL A 203 -16.27 6.00 -30.60
CA VAL A 203 -15.59 4.95 -29.82
C VAL A 203 -16.34 3.63 -30.09
N GLY A 204 -16.06 3.04 -31.25
CA GLY A 204 -16.31 1.64 -31.47
C GLY A 204 -15.22 0.88 -30.73
N ILE A 205 -15.59 -0.05 -29.86
CA ILE A 205 -14.66 -1.04 -29.31
C ILE A 205 -13.95 -1.67 -30.50
N SER A 206 -12.63 -1.44 -30.63
CA SER A 206 -11.86 -2.01 -31.73
C SER A 206 -12.05 -3.52 -31.74
N ARG A 207 -12.35 -4.09 -32.91
CA ARG A 207 -12.51 -5.54 -33.10
C ARG A 207 -11.34 -6.32 -32.49
N THR A 208 -10.13 -5.76 -32.50
CA THR A 208 -8.95 -6.34 -31.85
C THR A 208 -9.05 -6.45 -30.33
N SER A 209 -9.62 -5.47 -29.62
CA SER A 209 -9.84 -5.58 -28.16
C SER A 209 -10.91 -6.60 -27.81
N LEU A 210 -11.97 -6.69 -28.61
CA LEU A 210 -13.03 -7.70 -28.41
C LEU A 210 -12.52 -9.12 -28.71
N ILE A 211 -11.67 -9.26 -29.75
CA ILE A 211 -11.01 -10.52 -30.09
C ILE A 211 -9.99 -10.90 -29.00
N VAL A 212 -9.18 -9.97 -28.48
CA VAL A 212 -8.22 -10.27 -27.38
C VAL A 212 -8.94 -10.67 -26.10
N LEU A 213 -10.05 -10.00 -25.75
CA LEU A 213 -10.87 -10.37 -24.59
C LEU A 213 -11.56 -11.72 -24.79
N GLY A 214 -12.13 -11.98 -25.99
CA GLY A 214 -12.75 -13.25 -26.34
C GLY A 214 -11.75 -14.42 -26.41
N LEU A 215 -10.55 -14.18 -26.94
CA LEU A 215 -9.47 -15.17 -26.98
C LEU A 215 -8.94 -15.47 -25.58
N GLY A 216 -8.88 -14.46 -24.70
CA GLY A 216 -8.54 -14.64 -23.28
C GLY A 216 -9.56 -15.48 -22.52
N VAL A 217 -10.86 -15.23 -22.74
CA VAL A 217 -11.95 -16.04 -22.15
C VAL A 217 -11.93 -17.47 -22.72
N CYS A 218 -11.75 -17.64 -24.03
CA CYS A 218 -11.64 -18.96 -24.65
C CYS A 218 -10.38 -19.72 -24.21
N LEU A 219 -9.23 -19.06 -24.03
CA LEU A 219 -8.02 -19.69 -23.49
C LEU A 219 -8.20 -20.08 -22.02
N PHE A 220 -8.90 -19.26 -21.22
CA PHE A 220 -9.22 -19.60 -19.83
C PHE A 220 -10.16 -20.80 -19.75
N ILE A 221 -11.19 -20.86 -20.58
CA ILE A 221 -12.12 -22.00 -20.68
C ILE A 221 -11.39 -23.25 -21.20
N SER A 222 -10.56 -23.10 -22.23
CA SER A 222 -9.76 -24.20 -22.80
C SER A 222 -8.74 -24.75 -21.79
N MET A 223 -8.11 -23.87 -21.01
CA MET A 223 -7.20 -24.27 -19.92
C MET A 223 -7.93 -25.04 -18.82
N ILE A 224 -9.15 -24.63 -18.44
CA ILE A 224 -9.98 -25.34 -17.46
C ILE A 224 -10.37 -26.74 -17.96
N ILE A 225 -10.68 -26.87 -19.25
CA ILE A 225 -11.05 -28.16 -19.85
C ILE A 225 -9.84 -29.11 -19.90
N HIS A 226 -8.67 -28.62 -20.30
CA HIS A 226 -7.44 -29.42 -20.34
C HIS A 226 -6.88 -29.80 -18.96
N ILE A 227 -7.21 -29.05 -17.90
CA ILE A 227 -6.77 -29.30 -16.52
C ILE A 227 -7.45 -30.54 -15.90
N LYS A 228 -8.68 -30.86 -16.32
CA LYS A 228 -9.42 -32.04 -15.83
C LYS A 228 -8.85 -33.36 -16.36
N THR A 229 -8.07 -33.32 -17.45
CA THR A 229 -7.59 -34.53 -18.14
C THR A 229 -6.32 -35.12 -17.51
N ILE A 230 -5.63 -34.39 -16.64
CA ILE A 230 -4.38 -34.84 -16.00
C ILE A 230 -4.58 -34.89 -14.46
N PRO A 231 -4.56 -36.07 -13.83
CA PRO A 231 -4.96 -36.23 -12.42
C PRO A 231 -4.05 -35.47 -11.43
N THR A 232 -2.76 -35.31 -11.75
CA THR A 232 -1.82 -34.53 -10.94
C THR A 232 -2.07 -33.02 -11.04
N ILE A 233 -2.42 -32.50 -12.22
CA ILE A 233 -2.70 -31.06 -12.41
C ILE A 233 -4.05 -30.69 -11.80
N ASN A 234 -5.04 -31.59 -11.86
CA ASN A 234 -6.34 -31.40 -11.23
C ASN A 234 -6.23 -31.18 -9.71
N GLN A 235 -5.36 -31.93 -9.02
CA GLN A 235 -5.16 -31.78 -7.57
C GLN A 235 -4.51 -30.44 -7.20
N TYR A 236 -3.54 -29.96 -7.98
CA TYR A 236 -2.97 -28.61 -7.79
C TYR A 236 -3.99 -27.52 -8.11
N TYR A 237 -4.79 -27.67 -9.16
CA TYR A 237 -5.81 -26.70 -9.55
C TYR A 237 -6.91 -26.53 -8.48
N ILE A 238 -7.39 -27.65 -7.91
CA ILE A 238 -8.39 -27.65 -6.84
C ILE A 238 -7.91 -26.88 -5.60
N ILE A 239 -6.61 -26.96 -5.28
CA ILE A 239 -6.03 -26.25 -4.13
C ILE A 239 -5.71 -24.79 -4.46
N LEU A 240 -5.20 -24.52 -5.67
CA LEU A 240 -4.62 -23.23 -6.01
C LEU A 240 -5.66 -22.19 -6.48
N LEU A 241 -6.74 -22.63 -7.14
CA LEU A 241 -7.81 -21.75 -7.59
C LEU A 241 -8.55 -21.06 -6.43
N PRO A 242 -8.97 -21.77 -5.36
CA PRO A 242 -9.58 -21.12 -4.20
C PRO A 242 -8.63 -20.13 -3.52
N VAL A 243 -7.34 -20.48 -3.41
CA VAL A 243 -6.31 -19.59 -2.85
C VAL A 243 -6.18 -18.31 -3.68
N LEU A 244 -6.12 -18.44 -5.01
CA LEU A 244 -6.05 -17.31 -5.93
C LEU A 244 -7.29 -16.41 -5.81
N LEU A 245 -8.48 -17.00 -5.86
CA LEU A 245 -9.74 -16.26 -5.76
C LEU A 245 -9.89 -15.60 -4.38
N ASN A 246 -9.45 -16.27 -3.32
CA ASN A 246 -9.42 -15.72 -1.98
C ASN A 246 -8.50 -14.50 -1.89
N ALA A 247 -7.27 -14.59 -2.40
CA ALA A 247 -6.36 -13.45 -2.44
C ALA A 247 -6.85 -12.30 -3.35
N LEU A 248 -7.58 -12.63 -4.42
CA LEU A 248 -8.07 -11.68 -5.41
C LEU A 248 -9.32 -10.90 -4.96
N PHE A 249 -10.28 -11.56 -4.31
CA PHE A 249 -11.58 -10.97 -3.97
C PHE A 249 -11.77 -10.77 -2.46
N PHE A 250 -11.38 -11.75 -1.64
CA PHE A 250 -11.80 -11.80 -0.23
C PHE A 250 -10.74 -11.22 0.71
N ASP A 251 -9.52 -11.72 0.65
CA ASP A 251 -8.39 -11.28 1.48
C ASP A 251 -7.49 -10.25 0.77
N GLY A 252 -8.09 -9.44 -0.11
CA GLY A 252 -7.36 -8.48 -0.93
C GLY A 252 -6.60 -7.44 -0.09
N ILE A 253 -5.27 -7.36 -0.25
CA ILE A 253 -4.39 -6.46 0.53
C ILE A 253 -4.84 -4.98 0.47
N VAL A 254 -5.43 -4.54 -0.64
CA VAL A 254 -5.80 -3.13 -0.84
C VAL A 254 -7.09 -2.76 -0.13
N LEU A 255 -8.19 -3.48 -0.42
CA LEU A 255 -9.51 -3.16 0.13
C LEU A 255 -9.73 -3.75 1.52
N SER A 256 -9.17 -4.93 1.82
CA SER A 256 -9.33 -5.62 3.10
C SER A 256 -8.25 -5.25 4.13
N LYS A 257 -7.01 -5.00 3.70
CA LYS A 257 -5.92 -4.66 4.65
C LYS A 257 -5.50 -3.19 4.63
N LEU A 258 -5.95 -2.40 3.63
CA LEU A 258 -5.67 -0.96 3.48
C LEU A 258 -4.21 -0.61 3.14
N LEU A 259 -3.55 -1.48 2.39
CA LEU A 259 -2.16 -1.33 1.96
C LEU A 259 -2.03 -1.01 0.47
N GLY A 260 -0.92 -0.37 0.09
CA GLY A 260 -0.62 -0.04 -1.31
C GLY A 260 -1.45 1.12 -1.88
N LEU A 261 -2.09 1.92 -1.03
CA LEU A 261 -2.97 3.04 -1.41
C LEU A 261 -2.20 4.28 -1.91
N CYS A 262 -0.97 4.54 -1.41
CA CYS A 262 -0.16 5.72 -1.79
C CYS A 262 -0.01 5.83 -3.33
N PRO A 263 0.50 4.82 -4.06
CA PRO A 263 0.59 4.90 -5.52
C PRO A 263 -0.77 4.78 -6.23
N LEU A 264 -1.72 4.03 -5.64
CA LEU A 264 -3.01 3.74 -6.26
C LEU A 264 -3.87 5.02 -6.43
N ILE A 265 -3.90 5.89 -5.43
CA ILE A 265 -4.68 7.14 -5.49
C ILE A 265 -4.07 8.11 -6.51
N ASN A 266 -2.74 8.23 -6.58
CA ASN A 266 -2.11 9.12 -7.55
C ASN A 266 -2.32 8.61 -8.99
N LYS A 267 -2.14 7.31 -9.21
CA LYS A 267 -2.13 6.73 -10.57
C LYS A 267 -3.49 6.48 -11.17
N SER A 268 -4.52 6.43 -10.35
CA SER A 268 -5.90 6.34 -10.83
C SER A 268 -6.41 7.60 -11.53
N ARG A 269 -5.61 8.69 -11.65
CA ARG A 269 -6.00 9.85 -12.46
C ARG A 269 -6.00 9.57 -13.97
N GLN A 270 -5.19 8.60 -14.42
CA GLN A 270 -5.06 8.26 -15.84
C GLN A 270 -5.17 6.74 -16.02
N ILE A 271 -6.10 6.29 -16.87
CA ILE A 271 -6.35 4.85 -17.10
C ILE A 271 -5.12 4.17 -17.73
N ASP A 272 -4.46 4.82 -18.69
CA ASP A 272 -3.29 4.26 -19.36
C ASP A 272 -2.12 4.06 -18.40
N ALA A 273 -1.95 4.99 -17.45
CA ALA A 273 -0.94 4.86 -16.40
C ALA A 273 -1.33 3.79 -15.37
N ALA A 274 -2.61 3.69 -15.02
CA ALA A 274 -3.14 2.73 -14.06
C ALA A 274 -2.91 1.27 -14.52
N TRP A 275 -3.26 0.93 -15.78
CA TRP A 275 -3.07 -0.41 -16.31
C TRP A 275 -1.59 -0.80 -16.39
N LYS A 276 -0.75 0.08 -16.96
CA LYS A 276 0.70 -0.16 -17.10
C LYS A 276 1.38 -0.35 -15.74
N MET A 277 1.01 0.45 -14.75
CA MET A 277 1.53 0.29 -13.38
C MET A 277 1.01 -0.99 -12.72
N GLY A 278 -0.26 -1.35 -12.93
CA GLY A 278 -0.84 -2.59 -12.41
C GLY A 278 -0.09 -3.84 -12.85
N VAL A 279 0.21 -3.94 -14.15
CA VAL A 279 1.02 -5.04 -14.71
C VAL A 279 2.41 -5.11 -14.05
N ALA A 280 3.06 -3.96 -13.87
CA ALA A 280 4.36 -3.91 -13.20
C ALA A 280 4.27 -4.38 -11.74
N VAL A 281 3.23 -3.97 -11.00
CA VAL A 281 3.00 -4.39 -9.61
C VAL A 281 2.75 -5.90 -9.52
N ILE A 282 1.99 -6.50 -10.45
CA ILE A 282 1.77 -7.95 -10.49
C ILE A 282 3.10 -8.70 -10.61
N ILE A 283 3.93 -8.32 -11.59
CA ILE A 283 5.22 -8.97 -11.86
C ILE A 283 6.14 -8.83 -10.64
N VAL A 284 6.30 -7.61 -10.13
CA VAL A 284 7.23 -7.36 -9.02
C VAL A 284 6.76 -8.04 -7.74
N THR A 285 5.47 -7.97 -7.41
CA THR A 285 4.92 -8.59 -6.18
C THR A 285 5.07 -10.11 -6.23
N THR A 286 4.79 -10.73 -7.37
CA THR A 286 4.89 -12.20 -7.54
C THR A 286 6.34 -12.66 -7.43
N LEU A 287 7.25 -12.06 -8.21
CA LEU A 287 8.65 -12.48 -8.26
C LEU A 287 9.39 -12.18 -6.96
N SER A 288 9.17 -11.00 -6.36
CA SER A 288 9.81 -10.66 -5.09
C SER A 288 9.34 -11.54 -3.93
N THR A 289 8.04 -11.88 -3.88
CA THR A 289 7.52 -12.79 -2.85
C THR A 289 8.06 -14.21 -3.03
N ALA A 290 8.16 -14.69 -4.27
CA ALA A 290 8.77 -15.99 -4.56
C ALA A 290 10.25 -16.04 -4.13
N LEU A 291 11.02 -14.98 -4.42
CA LEU A 291 12.41 -14.85 -3.98
C LEU A 291 12.52 -14.78 -2.46
N ASN A 292 11.67 -13.99 -1.81
CA ASN A 292 11.64 -13.91 -0.34
C ASN A 292 11.33 -15.25 0.32
N TRP A 293 10.46 -16.08 -0.27
CA TRP A 293 10.19 -17.43 0.23
C TRP A 293 11.44 -18.32 0.18
N ILE A 294 12.20 -18.24 -0.92
CA ILE A 294 13.45 -18.99 -1.08
C ILE A 294 14.48 -18.52 -0.03
N VAL A 295 14.66 -17.21 0.10
CA VAL A 295 15.59 -16.63 1.07
C VAL A 295 15.17 -16.97 2.50
N TYR A 296 13.88 -16.89 2.83
CA TYR A 296 13.39 -17.22 4.17
C TYR A 296 13.69 -18.67 4.53
N ASN A 297 13.22 -19.64 3.73
CA ASN A 297 13.32 -21.05 4.09
C ASN A 297 14.73 -21.62 3.90
N HIS A 298 15.48 -21.18 2.88
CA HIS A 298 16.80 -21.73 2.62
C HIS A 298 17.93 -20.96 3.29
N VAL A 299 17.81 -19.66 3.50
CA VAL A 299 18.87 -18.84 4.11
C VAL A 299 18.56 -18.55 5.57
N LEU A 300 17.38 -17.96 5.85
CA LEU A 300 17.08 -17.45 7.19
C LEU A 300 16.85 -18.57 8.21
N VAL A 301 16.06 -19.59 7.86
CA VAL A 301 15.80 -20.74 8.75
C VAL A 301 17.09 -21.52 9.00
N LYS A 302 17.85 -21.86 7.95
CA LYS A 302 19.14 -22.57 8.12
C LYS A 302 20.15 -21.78 8.94
N CYS A 303 20.24 -20.46 8.74
CA CYS A 303 21.13 -19.60 9.52
C CYS A 303 20.67 -19.51 10.99
N SER A 304 19.36 -19.43 11.22
CA SER A 304 18.77 -19.46 12.57
C SER A 304 19.08 -20.78 13.28
N ASP A 305 18.95 -21.92 12.59
CA ASP A 305 19.26 -23.25 13.15
C ASP A 305 20.75 -23.39 13.47
N PHE A 306 21.62 -22.91 12.57
CA PHE A 306 23.07 -22.89 12.79
C PHE A 306 23.46 -22.03 14.00
N LEU A 307 22.87 -20.84 14.14
CA LEU A 307 23.18 -19.93 15.24
C LEU A 307 22.57 -20.39 16.57
N SER A 308 21.38 -21.02 16.55
CA SER A 308 20.75 -21.62 17.73
C SER A 308 21.60 -22.72 18.36
N LYS A 309 22.52 -23.34 17.60
CA LYS A 309 23.48 -24.31 18.13
C LYS A 309 24.58 -23.66 18.98
N TYR A 310 24.85 -22.36 18.79
CA TYR A 310 25.96 -21.65 19.42
C TYR A 310 25.50 -20.66 20.52
N SER A 311 24.24 -20.24 20.53
CA SER A 311 23.73 -19.27 21.51
C SER A 311 22.93 -19.91 22.65
N SER A 312 23.22 -19.53 23.89
CA SER A 312 22.50 -19.97 25.11
C SER A 312 21.13 -19.31 25.31
N LEU A 313 20.68 -18.46 24.39
CA LEU A 313 19.40 -17.75 24.46
C LEU A 313 18.39 -18.39 23.49
N PRO A 314 17.12 -18.63 23.89
CA PRO A 314 16.07 -19.18 23.03
C PRO A 314 15.51 -18.13 22.06
N ILE A 315 16.37 -17.37 21.39
CA ILE A 315 15.97 -16.31 20.47
C ILE A 315 16.00 -16.86 19.05
N ARG A 316 14.82 -17.08 18.46
CA ARG A 316 14.68 -17.48 17.06
C ARG A 316 14.93 -16.28 16.15
N LEU A 317 16.06 -16.25 15.44
CA LEU A 317 16.45 -15.16 14.53
C LEU A 317 15.42 -14.89 13.43
N GLU A 318 14.69 -15.93 13.03
CA GLU A 318 13.63 -15.81 12.03
C GLU A 318 12.57 -14.77 12.42
N ASN A 319 12.22 -14.64 13.70
CA ASN A 319 11.20 -13.70 14.16
C ASN A 319 11.71 -12.25 14.24
N ILE A 320 13.03 -12.06 14.21
CA ILE A 320 13.70 -10.78 14.40
C ILE A 320 14.10 -10.16 13.06
N PHE A 321 14.75 -10.95 12.20
CA PHE A 321 15.42 -10.43 11.01
C PHE A 321 14.64 -10.65 9.70
N TYR A 322 13.52 -11.38 9.70
CA TYR A 322 12.77 -11.65 8.47
C TYR A 322 12.39 -10.37 7.71
N LEU A 323 11.99 -9.32 8.42
CA LEU A 323 11.57 -8.07 7.81
C LEU A 323 12.72 -7.36 7.09
N THR A 324 13.86 -7.19 7.77
CA THR A 324 15.06 -6.58 7.16
C THR A 324 15.53 -7.39 5.97
N VAL A 325 15.54 -8.73 6.08
CA VAL A 325 15.89 -9.62 4.97
C VAL A 325 14.94 -9.45 3.79
N PHE A 326 13.62 -9.39 4.01
CA PHE A 326 12.64 -9.17 2.94
C PHE A 326 12.84 -7.83 2.25
N ILE A 327 13.09 -6.75 3.00
CA ILE A 327 13.34 -5.42 2.42
C ILE A 327 14.61 -5.44 1.58
N VAL A 328 15.71 -6.01 2.08
CA VAL A 328 16.98 -6.10 1.35
C VAL A 328 16.81 -6.94 0.07
N THR A 329 16.13 -8.09 0.14
CA THR A 329 15.88 -8.93 -1.03
C THR A 329 14.99 -8.23 -2.07
N ILE A 330 13.92 -7.55 -1.65
CA ILE A 330 13.06 -6.75 -2.54
C ILE A 330 13.87 -5.62 -3.19
N ALA A 331 14.65 -4.90 -2.42
CA ALA A 331 15.47 -3.79 -2.89
C ALA A 331 16.46 -4.24 -3.97
N VAL A 332 17.24 -5.30 -3.70
CA VAL A 332 18.19 -5.86 -4.67
C VAL A 332 17.47 -6.32 -5.94
N PHE A 333 16.34 -7.03 -5.79
CA PHE A 333 15.58 -7.52 -6.93
C PHE A 333 15.03 -6.40 -7.81
N VAL A 334 14.36 -5.39 -7.22
CA VAL A 334 13.79 -4.28 -8.00
C VAL A 334 14.90 -3.44 -8.63
N GLN A 335 16.06 -3.32 -7.99
CA GLN A 335 17.18 -2.61 -8.56
C GLN A 335 17.75 -3.34 -9.78
N VAL A 336 17.88 -4.67 -9.72
CA VAL A 336 18.22 -5.49 -10.90
C VAL A 336 17.18 -5.31 -12.01
N LEU A 337 15.88 -5.33 -11.66
CA LEU A 337 14.79 -5.10 -12.61
C LEU A 337 14.87 -3.71 -13.26
N SER A 338 15.26 -2.68 -12.51
CA SER A 338 15.39 -1.31 -13.03
C SER A 338 16.49 -1.20 -14.10
N VAL A 339 17.62 -1.89 -13.89
CA VAL A 339 18.73 -1.97 -14.84
C VAL A 339 18.29 -2.77 -16.08
N LEU A 340 17.58 -3.88 -15.87
CA LEU A 340 17.05 -4.72 -16.94
C LEU A 340 16.08 -3.95 -17.84
N LEU A 341 15.12 -3.23 -17.25
CA LEU A 341 14.13 -2.43 -17.99
C LEU A 341 14.79 -1.30 -18.78
N ARG A 342 15.83 -0.65 -18.24
CA ARG A 342 16.59 0.38 -18.96
C ARG A 342 17.28 -0.17 -20.20
N LYS A 343 17.77 -1.42 -20.15
CA LYS A 343 18.45 -2.08 -21.27
C LYS A 343 17.49 -2.63 -22.32
N PHE A 344 16.40 -3.28 -21.89
CA PHE A 344 15.51 -4.02 -22.80
C PHE A 344 14.25 -3.26 -23.22
N ALA A 345 13.80 -2.27 -22.44
CA ALA A 345 12.52 -1.59 -22.67
C ALA A 345 12.61 -0.08 -22.38
N LYS A 346 13.54 0.62 -23.05
CA LYS A 346 13.82 2.06 -22.83
C LYS A 346 12.57 2.95 -22.95
N ASN A 347 11.70 2.70 -23.94
CA ASN A 347 10.45 3.45 -24.10
C ASN A 347 9.50 3.29 -22.90
N VAL A 348 9.42 2.09 -22.32
CA VAL A 348 8.65 1.84 -21.09
C VAL A 348 9.33 2.50 -19.90
N TYR A 349 10.66 2.42 -19.82
CA TYR A 349 11.44 3.05 -18.76
C TYR A 349 11.31 4.59 -18.76
N GLU A 350 11.30 5.25 -19.91
CA GLU A 350 11.12 6.72 -20.00
C GLU A 350 9.71 7.14 -19.56
N GLN A 351 8.69 6.33 -19.85
CA GLN A 351 7.32 6.58 -19.40
C GLN A 351 7.08 6.22 -17.92
N MET A 352 7.89 5.30 -17.36
CA MET A 352 7.68 4.70 -16.03
C MET A 352 8.78 4.98 -15.01
N GLY A 353 9.87 5.63 -15.39
CA GLY A 353 11.14 5.64 -14.65
C GLY A 353 11.02 6.20 -13.24
N GLN A 354 10.15 7.19 -13.05
CA GLN A 354 9.84 7.73 -11.72
C GLN A 354 9.04 6.75 -10.85
N PHE A 355 8.26 5.85 -11.46
CA PHE A 355 7.38 4.92 -10.74
C PHE A 355 8.10 3.62 -10.36
N LEU A 356 9.16 3.21 -11.05
CA LEU A 356 9.93 2.01 -10.71
C LEU A 356 10.48 2.06 -9.29
N GLU A 357 10.94 3.23 -8.85
CA GLU A 357 11.38 3.45 -7.47
C GLU A 357 10.21 3.44 -6.49
N LEU A 358 9.05 3.96 -6.89
CA LEU A 358 7.86 3.92 -6.05
C LEU A 358 7.35 2.49 -5.83
N ILE A 359 7.77 1.51 -6.65
CA ILE A 359 7.44 0.10 -6.47
C ILE A 359 8.21 -0.50 -5.28
N THR A 360 9.48 -0.15 -5.06
CA THR A 360 10.25 -0.68 -3.92
C THR A 360 9.60 -0.31 -2.60
N VAL A 361 9.03 0.91 -2.55
CA VAL A 361 8.36 1.44 -1.38
C VAL A 361 6.88 1.13 -1.31
N ASN A 362 6.35 0.42 -2.31
CA ASN A 362 4.95 0.08 -2.32
C ASN A 362 4.69 -0.98 -1.25
N CYS A 363 3.90 -0.61 -0.24
CA CYS A 363 3.59 -1.48 0.89
C CYS A 363 2.99 -2.83 0.47
N ILE A 364 2.37 -2.93 -0.72
CA ILE A 364 1.84 -4.21 -1.21
C ILE A 364 2.96 -5.25 -1.45
N VAL A 365 4.12 -4.82 -1.94
CA VAL A 365 5.23 -5.72 -2.29
C VAL A 365 5.80 -6.33 -1.00
N LEU A 366 6.03 -5.49 0.01
CA LEU A 366 6.47 -5.96 1.33
C LEU A 366 5.39 -6.81 2.01
N ALA A 367 4.13 -6.35 2.00
CA ALA A 367 3.04 -7.02 2.70
C ALA A 367 2.67 -8.39 2.15
N SER A 368 2.77 -8.56 0.83
CA SER A 368 2.60 -9.87 0.19
C SER A 368 3.56 -10.90 0.79
N ALA A 369 4.82 -10.51 1.02
CA ALA A 369 5.82 -11.39 1.63
C ALA A 369 5.59 -11.57 3.13
N THR A 370 5.34 -10.48 3.87
CA THR A 370 5.21 -10.54 5.34
C THR A 370 3.93 -11.21 5.82
N PHE A 371 2.84 -11.22 5.04
CA PHE A 371 1.59 -11.88 5.43
C PHE A 371 1.50 -13.35 4.99
N THR A 372 2.26 -13.76 3.98
CA THR A 372 2.13 -15.09 3.39
C THR A 372 3.25 -16.04 3.82
N ILE A 373 4.45 -15.54 4.08
CA ILE A 373 5.60 -16.41 4.40
C ILE A 373 5.59 -16.87 5.87
N PRO A 374 5.38 -15.99 6.87
CA PRO A 374 5.39 -16.40 8.28
C PRO A 374 4.28 -17.38 8.67
N THR A 375 3.23 -17.53 7.85
CA THR A 375 2.17 -18.53 8.06
C THR A 375 2.61 -19.96 7.74
N GLY A 376 3.83 -20.16 7.22
CA GLY A 376 4.34 -21.48 6.86
C GLY A 376 3.83 -22.01 5.52
N ALA A 377 3.35 -21.12 4.63
CA ALA A 377 2.82 -21.51 3.33
C ALA A 377 3.92 -22.12 2.42
N LYS A 378 3.54 -23.15 1.63
CA LYS A 378 4.41 -23.77 0.62
C LYS A 378 4.69 -22.81 -0.54
N PHE A 379 5.84 -22.95 -1.22
CA PHE A 379 6.29 -22.08 -2.31
C PHE A 379 5.19 -21.75 -3.35
N LEU A 380 4.48 -22.78 -3.83
CA LEU A 380 3.46 -22.61 -4.87
C LEU A 380 2.26 -21.80 -4.36
N VAL A 381 1.80 -22.08 -3.14
CA VAL A 381 0.70 -21.35 -2.48
C VAL A 381 1.12 -19.89 -2.28
N THR A 382 2.33 -19.65 -1.79
CA THR A 382 2.85 -18.29 -1.55
C THR A 382 2.93 -17.47 -2.83
N THR A 383 3.46 -18.06 -3.90
CA THR A 383 3.62 -17.38 -5.19
C THR A 383 2.27 -17.05 -5.83
N THR A 384 1.31 -17.98 -5.78
CA THR A 384 -0.02 -17.73 -6.33
C THR A 384 -0.84 -16.74 -5.51
N THR A 385 -0.68 -16.76 -4.18
CA THR A 385 -1.27 -15.72 -3.31
C THR A 385 -0.72 -14.34 -3.65
N ALA A 386 0.60 -14.22 -3.84
CA ALA A 386 1.25 -12.98 -4.25
C ALA A 386 0.77 -12.48 -5.61
N PHE A 387 0.58 -13.39 -6.56
CA PHE A 387 -0.01 -13.09 -7.87
C PHE A 387 -1.45 -12.58 -7.74
N GLY A 388 -2.27 -13.22 -6.87
CA GLY A 388 -3.62 -12.77 -6.55
C GLY A 388 -3.67 -11.37 -5.95
N TYR A 389 -2.76 -11.05 -5.03
CA TYR A 389 -2.64 -9.69 -4.47
C TYR A 389 -2.26 -8.65 -5.52
N GLY A 390 -1.32 -8.98 -6.42
CA GLY A 390 -0.97 -8.12 -7.54
C GLY A 390 -2.17 -7.85 -8.47
N LEU A 391 -2.92 -8.90 -8.82
CA LEU A 391 -4.12 -8.79 -9.64
C LEU A 391 -5.21 -7.95 -8.96
N HIS A 392 -5.39 -8.12 -7.65
CA HIS A 392 -6.31 -7.31 -6.86
C HIS A 392 -5.94 -5.83 -6.95
N TRP A 393 -4.66 -5.48 -6.79
CA TRP A 393 -4.20 -4.10 -6.89
C TRP A 393 -4.44 -3.51 -8.29
N MET A 394 -4.13 -4.26 -9.35
CA MET A 394 -4.40 -3.84 -10.73
C MET A 394 -5.89 -3.61 -10.97
N MET A 395 -6.74 -4.54 -10.53
CA MET A 395 -8.19 -4.43 -10.65
C MET A 395 -8.70 -3.15 -9.96
N VAL A 396 -8.31 -2.92 -8.71
CA VAL A 396 -8.76 -1.75 -7.96
C VAL A 396 -8.29 -0.43 -8.59
N VAL A 397 -7.02 -0.33 -9.03
CA VAL A 397 -6.52 0.93 -9.62
C VAL A 397 -7.18 1.24 -10.96
N VAL A 398 -7.45 0.23 -11.79
CA VAL A 398 -8.10 0.39 -13.10
C VAL A 398 -9.57 0.75 -12.92
N TRP A 399 -10.28 0.07 -12.02
CA TRP A 399 -11.68 0.39 -11.71
C TRP A 399 -11.81 1.80 -11.12
N LEU A 400 -10.93 2.18 -10.19
CA LEU A 400 -10.91 3.53 -9.65
C LEU A 400 -10.62 4.56 -10.75
N ALA A 401 -9.71 4.28 -11.69
CA ALA A 401 -9.42 5.19 -12.80
C ALA A 401 -10.61 5.36 -13.76
N LEU A 402 -11.33 4.28 -14.05
CA LEU A 402 -12.56 4.33 -14.84
C LEU A 402 -13.64 5.17 -14.15
N LEU A 403 -13.86 4.94 -12.85
CA LEU A 403 -14.84 5.68 -12.07
C LEU A 403 -14.48 7.17 -11.93
N ARG A 404 -13.19 7.51 -11.77
CA ARG A 404 -12.72 8.90 -11.75
C ARG A 404 -12.90 9.59 -13.10
N ARG A 405 -12.65 8.89 -14.22
CA ARG A 405 -12.84 9.44 -15.57
C ARG A 405 -14.30 9.80 -15.86
N GLN A 406 -15.26 9.00 -15.40
CA GLN A 406 -16.68 9.28 -15.61
C GLN A 406 -17.18 10.50 -14.80
N ARG A 407 -16.42 10.98 -13.80
CA ARG A 407 -16.80 12.10 -12.93
C ARG A 407 -16.47 13.49 -13.49
N LEU A 408 -15.83 13.59 -14.67
CA LEU A 408 -15.47 14.84 -15.34
C LEU A 408 -16.66 15.76 -15.73
N PHE A 409 -17.90 15.42 -15.37
CA PHE A 409 -19.11 16.18 -15.69
C PHE A 409 -19.82 16.81 -14.49
N VAL A 410 -19.33 16.64 -13.24
CA VAL A 410 -19.92 17.29 -12.06
C VAL A 410 -18.96 18.37 -11.55
N PRO A 411 -19.34 19.66 -11.52
CA PRO A 411 -18.47 20.72 -10.99
C PRO A 411 -18.27 20.52 -9.48
N THR A 412 -17.07 20.10 -9.08
CA THR A 412 -16.73 19.89 -7.66
C THR A 412 -16.17 21.16 -7.03
N THR A 413 -17.01 22.19 -6.87
CA THR A 413 -16.60 23.37 -6.09
C THR A 413 -16.36 23.02 -4.60
N ALA A 414 -17.01 21.96 -4.10
CA ALA A 414 -16.95 21.55 -2.70
C ALA A 414 -16.03 20.33 -2.39
N TRP A 415 -15.67 19.49 -3.36
CA TRP A 415 -14.93 18.24 -3.13
C TRP A 415 -13.59 18.22 -3.87
N ASP A 416 -12.50 17.90 -3.17
CA ASP A 416 -11.20 17.62 -3.82
C ASP A 416 -11.23 16.28 -4.57
N GLU A 417 -10.53 16.19 -5.70
CA GLU A 417 -10.46 14.96 -6.51
C GLU A 417 -10.03 13.72 -5.68
N ASP A 418 -9.13 13.91 -4.72
CA ASP A 418 -8.61 12.83 -3.89
C ASP A 418 -9.60 12.41 -2.79
N THR A 419 -10.42 13.33 -2.28
CA THR A 419 -11.48 13.03 -1.32
C THR A 419 -12.56 12.17 -1.97
N VAL A 420 -12.93 12.48 -3.23
CA VAL A 420 -13.84 11.66 -4.02
C VAL A 420 -13.25 10.27 -4.29
N ALA A 421 -11.95 10.17 -4.58
CA ALA A 421 -11.30 8.88 -4.80
C ALA A 421 -11.33 7.99 -3.56
N ILE A 422 -11.07 8.55 -2.38
CA ILE A 422 -11.15 7.85 -1.09
C ILE A 422 -12.58 7.39 -0.82
N LEU A 423 -13.59 8.22 -1.13
CA LEU A 423 -15.00 7.83 -1.00
C LEU A 423 -15.36 6.66 -1.92
N ILE A 424 -14.95 6.72 -3.20
CA ILE A 424 -15.17 5.63 -4.16
C ILE A 424 -14.49 4.34 -3.69
N LEU A 425 -13.26 4.44 -3.17
CA LEU A 425 -12.56 3.29 -2.57
C LEU A 425 -13.32 2.70 -1.38
N GLY A 426 -13.96 3.53 -0.54
CA GLY A 426 -14.83 3.06 0.53
C GLY A 426 -16.06 2.30 0.03
N ILE A 427 -16.72 2.80 -1.02
CA ILE A 427 -17.85 2.11 -1.65
C ILE A 427 -17.39 0.78 -2.26
N MET A 428 -16.26 0.76 -2.96
CA MET A 428 -15.68 -0.48 -3.50
C MET A 428 -15.36 -1.46 -2.37
N ALA A 429 -14.71 -1.01 -1.29
CA ALA A 429 -14.43 -1.85 -0.14
C ALA A 429 -15.71 -2.47 0.45
N ALA A 430 -16.78 -1.69 0.60
CA ALA A 430 -18.08 -2.17 1.09
C ALA A 430 -18.65 -3.30 0.23
N ILE A 431 -18.61 -3.14 -1.10
CA ILE A 431 -19.07 -4.15 -2.05
C ILE A 431 -18.27 -5.44 -1.91
N PHE A 432 -16.93 -5.35 -1.83
CA PHE A 432 -16.05 -6.51 -1.70
C PHE A 432 -16.19 -7.21 -0.35
N THR A 433 -16.37 -6.46 0.74
CA THR A 433 -16.68 -7.04 2.06
C THR A 433 -18.01 -7.80 2.03
N GLY A 434 -19.03 -7.26 1.34
CA GLY A 434 -20.31 -7.95 1.15
C GLY A 434 -20.16 -9.25 0.34
N ILE A 435 -19.39 -9.22 -0.76
CA ILE A 435 -19.08 -10.40 -1.57
C ILE A 435 -18.32 -11.45 -0.74
N GLY A 436 -17.44 -11.01 0.18
CA GLY A 436 -16.69 -11.90 1.08
C GLY A 436 -17.53 -12.71 2.06
N MET A 437 -18.78 -12.34 2.30
CA MET A 437 -19.70 -13.17 3.10
C MET A 437 -20.37 -14.28 2.29
N ILE A 438 -20.18 -14.30 0.97
CA ILE A 438 -20.72 -15.35 0.09
C ILE A 438 -19.72 -16.51 0.09
N HIS A 439 -20.06 -17.60 0.79
CA HIS A 439 -19.31 -18.84 0.72
C HIS A 439 -19.53 -19.51 -0.64
N ILE A 440 -18.62 -19.25 -1.58
CA ILE A 440 -18.64 -19.84 -2.94
C ILE A 440 -17.99 -21.23 -2.96
N PHE A 441 -17.13 -21.54 -1.97
CA PHE A 441 -16.39 -22.80 -1.85
C PHE A 441 -16.55 -23.42 -0.48
#